data_AF-A0A1Q9NB54-F1
#
_entry.id   AF-A0A1Q9NB54-F1
#
_cell.length_a   1.000
_cell.length_b   1.000
_cell.length_c   1.000
_cell.angle_alpha   90.00
_cell.angle_beta   90.00
_cell.angle_gamma   90.00
#
_symmetry.space_group_name_H-M   'P 1'
#
loop_
_entity.id
_entity.type
_entity.pdbx_description
1 polymer ?
#
loop_
_entity_poly.entity_id
_entity_poly.type
_entity_poly.pdbx_seq_one_letter_code
_entity_poly.pdbx_strand_id
1 'polypeptide(L)'
;MHTIHSKDGMQNPYSLFKLMKKRGLRGVAPTEHWRAATLKVIERDGRFIIPACEYKTTDYGEVIGLFISEHIENRSFEEIAEDIHACNGLVVLPHPRDPLRKYTAIRKGLPDNIIKKHVDLIEGINSRCIIHYFNKRAQILAKRLNKPMT
;
A
#
# COMPACT_ATOMS: atom_id res chain seq x y z
N MET A 1 4.37 -4.34 2.56
CA MET A 1 5.05 -5.66 2.81
C MET A 1 4.17 -6.49 3.71
N HIS A 2 4.16 -7.82 3.57
CA HIS A 2 3.35 -8.68 4.45
C HIS A 2 4.21 -9.39 5.50
N THR A 3 3.67 -9.52 6.71
CA THR A 3 4.23 -10.37 7.78
C THR A 3 3.54 -11.73 7.79
N ILE A 4 3.91 -12.61 8.73
CA ILE A 4 3.22 -13.91 8.92
C ILE A 4 1.71 -13.79 9.21
N HIS A 5 1.19 -12.59 9.43
CA HIS A 5 -0.24 -12.33 9.58
C HIS A 5 -1.02 -12.35 8.25
N SER A 6 -0.33 -12.46 7.11
CA SER A 6 -0.94 -12.67 5.79
C SER A 6 -0.42 -13.95 5.13
N LYS A 7 -1.25 -14.54 4.26
CA LYS A 7 -0.94 -15.82 3.56
C LYS A 7 0.33 -15.77 2.71
N ASP A 8 0.76 -14.59 2.31
CA ASP A 8 1.89 -14.34 1.41
C ASP A 8 3.07 -13.61 2.08
N GLY A 9 3.05 -13.50 3.42
CA GLY A 9 4.14 -12.94 4.21
C GLY A 9 4.92 -14.00 4.98
N MET A 10 6.24 -13.82 5.07
CA MET A 10 7.15 -14.72 5.79
C MET A 10 7.91 -14.02 6.93
N GLN A 11 7.72 -12.69 7.08
CA GLN A 11 8.46 -11.91 8.06
C GLN A 11 7.78 -11.97 9.42
N ASN A 12 8.52 -12.32 10.47
CA ASN A 12 8.02 -12.24 11.84
C ASN A 12 7.95 -10.76 12.29
N PRO A 13 6.77 -10.24 12.70
CA PRO A 13 6.62 -8.84 13.15
C PRO A 13 7.59 -8.43 14.26
N TYR A 14 7.88 -9.33 15.20
CA TYR A 14 8.79 -9.06 16.33
C TYR A 14 10.25 -8.86 15.89
N SER A 15 10.59 -9.27 14.66
CA SER A 15 11.93 -9.13 14.10
C SER A 15 12.13 -7.88 13.25
N LEU A 16 11.08 -7.07 13.03
CA LEU A 16 11.13 -5.92 12.12
C LEU A 16 12.19 -4.89 12.51
N PHE A 17 12.32 -4.54 13.79
CA PHE A 17 13.37 -3.60 14.24
C PHE A 17 14.79 -4.12 14.00
N LYS A 18 15.03 -5.42 14.25
CA LYS A 18 16.32 -6.07 13.97
C LYS A 18 16.61 -6.07 12.47
N LEU A 19 15.61 -6.37 11.65
CA LEU A 19 15.71 -6.34 10.19
C LEU A 19 16.04 -4.93 9.68
N MET A 20 15.32 -3.92 10.18
CA MET A 20 15.55 -2.52 9.83
C MET A 20 16.97 -2.08 10.18
N LYS A 21 17.46 -2.44 11.38
CA LYS A 21 18.86 -2.15 11.77
C LYS A 21 19.86 -2.82 10.83
N LYS A 22 19.68 -4.11 10.52
CA LYS A 22 20.57 -4.86 9.62
C LYS A 22 20.59 -4.29 8.20
N ARG A 23 19.46 -3.77 7.71
CA ARG A 23 19.32 -3.25 6.33
C ARG A 23 19.46 -1.73 6.21
N GLY A 24 19.77 -1.02 7.30
CA GLY A 24 19.86 0.44 7.29
C GLY A 24 18.52 1.15 7.04
N LEU A 25 17.39 0.48 7.26
CA LEU A 25 16.06 1.09 7.10
C LEU A 25 15.68 1.89 8.34
N ARG A 26 15.01 3.03 8.12
CA ARG A 26 14.43 3.87 9.18
C ARG A 26 12.98 3.48 9.50
N GLY A 27 12.22 2.99 8.53
CA GLY A 27 10.84 2.61 8.77
C GLY A 27 10.31 1.55 7.84
N VAL A 28 9.22 0.92 8.28
CA VAL A 28 8.45 -0.07 7.51
C VAL A 28 6.95 0.14 7.75
N ALA A 29 6.17 -0.17 6.74
CA ALA A 29 4.70 -0.24 6.81
C ALA A 29 4.27 -1.68 6.46
N PRO A 30 3.99 -2.53 7.46
CA PRO A 30 3.33 -3.81 7.24
C PRO A 30 1.93 -3.58 6.70
N THR A 31 1.61 -4.15 5.53
CA THR A 31 0.37 -3.94 4.79
C THR A 31 -0.38 -5.27 4.68
N GLU A 32 -0.91 -5.79 5.77
CA GLU A 32 -1.67 -7.06 5.75
C GLU A 32 -2.98 -6.91 4.95
N HIS A 33 -3.56 -8.01 4.46
CA HIS A 33 -4.70 -7.98 3.50
C HIS A 33 -6.08 -7.59 4.08
N TRP A 34 -6.23 -7.58 5.40
CA TRP A 34 -7.56 -7.39 6.04
C TRP A 34 -7.56 -6.41 7.21
N ARG A 35 -6.50 -6.40 8.01
CA ARG A 35 -6.39 -5.55 9.19
C ARG A 35 -4.97 -5.10 9.36
N ALA A 36 -4.78 -3.83 9.70
CA ALA A 36 -3.47 -3.33 10.06
C ALA A 36 -2.88 -4.11 11.25
N ALA A 37 -1.58 -4.41 11.18
CA ALA A 37 -0.88 -5.12 12.26
C ALA A 37 -0.77 -4.28 13.55
N THR A 38 -0.90 -2.96 13.42
CA THR A 38 -0.99 -1.98 14.51
C THR A 38 -1.84 -0.81 14.02
N LEU A 39 -2.54 -0.14 14.92
CA LEU A 39 -3.28 1.11 14.66
C LEU A 39 -2.56 2.34 15.21
N LYS A 40 -1.35 2.15 15.77
CA LYS A 40 -0.49 3.22 16.27
C LYS A 40 0.92 3.06 15.75
N VAL A 41 1.60 4.19 15.52
CA VAL A 41 3.02 4.19 15.19
C VAL A 41 3.79 3.57 16.35
N ILE A 42 4.65 2.61 16.05
CA ILE A 42 5.58 2.03 17.03
C ILE A 42 6.96 2.56 16.71
N GLU A 43 7.52 3.30 17.66
CA GLU A 43 8.88 3.83 17.57
C GLU A 43 9.83 3.09 18.50
N ARG A 44 11.03 2.80 18.00
CA ARG A 44 12.14 2.31 18.81
C ARG A 44 13.47 2.68 18.17
N ASP A 45 14.37 3.27 18.95
CA ASP A 45 15.73 3.63 18.53
C ASP A 45 15.77 4.42 17.20
N GLY A 46 14.88 5.42 17.07
CA GLY A 46 14.74 6.27 15.87
C GLY A 46 14.21 5.55 14.62
N ARG A 47 13.59 4.38 14.78
CA ARG A 47 12.94 3.61 13.72
C ARG A 47 11.45 3.48 13.93
N PHE A 48 10.70 3.36 12.84
CA PHE A 48 9.25 3.45 12.84
C PHE A 48 8.58 2.25 12.19
N ILE A 49 7.58 1.70 12.85
CA ILE A 49 6.56 0.85 12.22
C ILE A 49 5.31 1.71 12.05
N ILE A 50 4.92 1.94 10.81
CA ILE A 50 3.75 2.76 10.45
C ILE A 50 2.53 1.84 10.32
N PRO A 51 1.37 2.20 10.92
CA PRO A 51 0.10 1.53 10.70
C PRO A 51 -0.25 1.52 9.22
N ALA A 52 -0.48 0.35 8.65
CA ALA A 52 -0.89 0.24 7.26
C ALA A 52 -1.68 -1.05 7.01
N CYS A 53 -2.45 -1.06 5.93
CA CYS A 53 -3.22 -2.21 5.49
C CYS A 53 -3.37 -2.17 3.97
N GLU A 54 -3.37 -3.33 3.33
CA GLU A 54 -3.72 -3.48 1.91
C GLU A 54 -5.15 -4.03 1.86
N TYR A 55 -6.07 -3.24 1.34
CA TYR A 55 -7.48 -3.60 1.24
C TYR A 55 -7.79 -4.12 -0.15
N LYS A 56 -8.61 -5.17 -0.19
CA LYS A 56 -9.20 -5.64 -1.43
C LYS A 56 -10.56 -4.96 -1.64
N THR A 57 -10.63 -4.16 -2.68
CA THR A 57 -11.85 -3.47 -3.10
C THR A 57 -12.79 -4.41 -3.87
N THR A 58 -14.07 -4.07 -3.90
CA THR A 58 -15.09 -4.83 -4.64
C THR A 58 -15.01 -4.62 -6.17
N ASP A 59 -14.47 -3.49 -6.62
CA ASP A 59 -14.50 -3.03 -8.02
C ASP A 59 -13.12 -2.92 -8.67
N TYR A 60 -12.17 -2.19 -8.07
CA TYR A 60 -10.96 -1.71 -8.75
C TYR A 60 -9.64 -2.33 -8.32
N GLY A 61 -9.69 -3.45 -7.58
CA GLY A 61 -8.52 -4.22 -7.21
C GLY A 61 -8.10 -3.97 -5.77
N GLU A 62 -6.83 -3.62 -5.55
CA GLU A 62 -6.25 -3.38 -4.22
C GLU A 62 -5.93 -1.90 -3.99
N VAL A 63 -5.98 -1.47 -2.73
CA VAL A 63 -5.60 -0.13 -2.29
C VAL A 63 -4.85 -0.25 -0.96
N ILE A 64 -3.79 0.52 -0.78
CA ILE A 64 -3.04 0.55 0.48
C ILE A 64 -3.43 1.81 1.25
N GLY A 65 -3.77 1.63 2.52
CA GLY A 65 -3.91 2.72 3.48
C GLY A 65 -2.67 2.81 4.36
N LEU A 66 -2.09 4.00 4.49
CA LEU A 66 -1.02 4.33 5.45
C LEU A 66 -1.57 5.21 6.57
N PHE A 67 -0.96 5.12 7.76
CA PHE A 67 -1.35 5.86 8.97
C PHE A 67 -2.78 5.56 9.43
N ILE A 68 -3.23 4.32 9.23
CA ILE A 68 -4.56 3.85 9.59
C ILE A 68 -4.72 3.80 11.11
N SER A 69 -5.72 4.49 11.65
CA SER A 69 -6.02 4.52 13.09
C SER A 69 -7.21 3.65 13.51
N GLU A 70 -7.97 3.11 12.55
CA GLU A 70 -9.09 2.20 12.81
C GLU A 70 -9.19 1.11 11.74
N HIS A 71 -9.93 0.04 12.02
CA HIS A 71 -10.15 -1.00 11.01
C HIS A 71 -11.22 -0.55 10.01
N ILE A 72 -10.87 -0.59 8.73
CA ILE A 72 -11.75 -0.26 7.62
C ILE A 72 -12.25 -1.57 7.00
N GLU A 73 -13.55 -1.65 6.75
CA GLU A 73 -14.19 -2.80 6.11
C GLU A 73 -13.95 -2.78 4.60
N ASN A 74 -13.92 -3.95 3.98
CA ASN A 74 -13.75 -4.05 2.53
C ASN A 74 -15.02 -3.59 1.81
N ARG A 75 -14.91 -2.54 0.98
CA ARG A 75 -16.00 -1.91 0.22
C ARG A 75 -15.53 -1.54 -1.21
N SER A 76 -16.19 -0.60 -1.87
CA SER A 76 -15.67 -0.02 -3.12
C SER A 76 -14.35 0.72 -2.89
N PHE A 77 -13.59 0.94 -3.97
CA PHE A 77 -12.34 1.68 -3.91
C PHE A 77 -12.53 3.09 -3.32
N GLU A 78 -13.57 3.80 -3.76
CA GLU A 78 -13.85 5.16 -3.29
C GLU A 78 -14.22 5.18 -1.81
N GLU A 79 -15.10 4.28 -1.36
CA GLU A 79 -15.49 4.20 0.05
C GLU A 79 -14.28 3.90 0.95
N ILE A 80 -13.42 2.96 0.56
CA ILE A 80 -12.21 2.67 1.33
C ILE A 80 -11.27 3.88 1.35
N ALA A 81 -11.09 4.56 0.21
CA ALA A 81 -10.23 5.74 0.15
C ALA A 81 -10.75 6.88 1.04
N GLU A 82 -12.05 7.13 1.04
CA GLU A 82 -12.68 8.13 1.91
C GLU A 82 -12.58 7.74 3.39
N ASP A 83 -12.75 6.45 3.74
CA ASP A 83 -12.55 5.96 5.11
C ASP A 83 -11.08 6.15 5.56
N ILE A 84 -10.11 5.93 4.67
CA ILE A 84 -8.68 6.18 4.93
C ILE A 84 -8.44 7.68 5.16
N HIS A 85 -9.01 8.55 4.32
CA HIS A 85 -8.87 10.00 4.46
C HIS A 85 -9.55 10.54 5.72
N ALA A 86 -10.70 9.98 6.10
CA ALA A 86 -11.42 10.34 7.33
C ALA A 86 -10.58 10.08 8.59
N CYS A 87 -9.71 9.07 8.55
CA CYS A 87 -8.77 8.79 9.63
C CYS A 87 -7.42 9.55 9.50
N ASN A 88 -7.34 10.57 8.64
CA ASN A 88 -6.12 11.30 8.27
C ASN A 88 -4.99 10.41 7.72
N GLY A 89 -5.36 9.27 7.13
CA GLY A 89 -4.45 8.37 6.46
C GLY A 89 -4.11 8.83 5.04
N LEU A 90 -3.19 8.10 4.40
CA LEU A 90 -2.81 8.31 3.00
C LEU A 90 -3.18 7.10 2.16
N VAL A 91 -3.73 7.36 0.99
CA VAL A 91 -4.14 6.35 0.01
C VAL A 91 -3.00 6.14 -0.99
N VAL A 92 -2.51 4.91 -1.06
CA VAL A 92 -1.49 4.48 -2.00
C VAL A 92 -2.11 3.49 -2.99
N LEU A 93 -1.90 3.72 -4.29
CA LEU A 93 -2.30 2.79 -5.33
C LEU A 93 -1.19 1.76 -5.58
N PRO A 94 -1.35 0.49 -5.15
CA PRO A 94 -0.31 -0.53 -5.26
C PRO A 94 -0.20 -1.03 -6.70
N HIS A 95 1.04 -1.25 -7.15
CA HIS A 95 1.42 -1.90 -8.42
C HIS A 95 0.42 -1.68 -9.58
N PRO A 96 0.09 -0.42 -9.92
CA PRO A 96 -1.09 -0.10 -10.73
C PRO A 96 -1.04 -0.61 -12.16
N ARG A 97 0.15 -0.98 -12.64
CA ARG A 97 0.43 -1.31 -14.05
C ARG A 97 1.01 -2.71 -14.23
N ASP A 98 0.96 -3.56 -13.20
CA ASP A 98 1.36 -4.96 -13.30
C ASP A 98 0.13 -5.87 -13.58
N PRO A 99 -0.08 -6.33 -14.82
CA PRO A 99 -1.21 -7.20 -15.16
C PRO A 99 -1.03 -8.65 -14.67
N LEU A 100 0.14 -9.04 -14.17
CA LEU A 100 0.39 -10.39 -13.62
C LEU A 100 -0.18 -10.54 -12.20
N ARG A 101 -0.37 -9.41 -11.52
CA ARG A 101 -1.00 -9.33 -10.20
C ARG A 101 -2.52 -9.38 -10.37
N LYS A 102 -3.19 -10.31 -9.67
CA LYS A 102 -4.60 -10.68 -9.92
C LYS A 102 -5.58 -9.52 -9.71
N TYR A 103 -5.33 -8.68 -8.71
CA TYR A 103 -6.25 -7.64 -8.26
C TYR A 103 -5.68 -6.24 -8.51
N THR A 104 -5.12 -5.98 -9.69
CA THR A 104 -4.56 -4.65 -10.01
C THR A 104 -5.54 -3.73 -10.72
N ALA A 105 -5.36 -2.44 -10.45
CA ALA A 105 -6.10 -1.34 -11.06
C ALA A 105 -6.14 -1.41 -12.60
N ILE A 106 -5.04 -1.78 -13.26
CA ILE A 106 -5.02 -1.94 -14.73
C ILE A 106 -5.94 -3.05 -15.22
N ARG A 107 -6.02 -4.19 -14.52
CA ARG A 107 -6.92 -5.30 -14.88
C ARG A 107 -8.38 -4.97 -14.62
N LYS A 108 -8.64 -4.13 -13.62
CA LYS A 108 -9.97 -3.72 -13.19
C LYS A 108 -10.46 -2.44 -13.87
N GLY A 109 -9.63 -1.81 -14.70
CA GLY A 109 -10.00 -0.62 -15.45
C GLY A 109 -10.25 0.59 -14.56
N LEU A 110 -9.51 0.76 -13.47
CA LEU A 110 -9.65 1.91 -12.57
C LEU A 110 -9.48 3.23 -13.35
N PRO A 111 -10.54 4.08 -13.40
CA PRO A 111 -10.51 5.34 -14.13
C PRO A 111 -9.51 6.37 -13.57
N ASP A 112 -8.87 7.12 -14.47
CA ASP A 112 -7.89 8.15 -14.09
C ASP A 112 -8.49 9.26 -13.20
N ASN A 113 -9.78 9.60 -13.35
CA ASN A 113 -10.46 10.60 -12.52
C ASN A 113 -10.60 10.14 -11.06
N ILE A 114 -10.89 8.85 -10.83
CA ILE A 114 -10.94 8.28 -9.48
C ILE A 114 -9.54 8.31 -8.86
N ILE A 115 -8.50 7.91 -9.60
CA ILE A 115 -7.11 7.98 -9.12
C ILE A 115 -6.74 9.41 -8.75
N LYS A 116 -7.05 10.39 -9.61
CA LYS A 116 -6.73 11.80 -9.34
C LYS A 116 -7.38 12.31 -8.05
N LYS A 117 -8.63 11.94 -7.82
CA LYS A 117 -9.42 12.42 -6.66
C LYS A 117 -9.02 11.73 -5.36
N HIS A 118 -8.85 10.41 -5.37
CA HIS A 118 -8.79 9.62 -4.14
C HIS A 118 -7.40 9.08 -3.79
N VAL A 119 -6.45 9.04 -4.73
CA VAL A 119 -5.12 8.48 -4.48
C VAL A 119 -4.12 9.58 -4.17
N ASP A 120 -3.39 9.46 -3.07
CA ASP A 120 -2.33 10.40 -2.69
C ASP A 120 -1.00 10.03 -3.32
N LEU A 121 -0.64 8.73 -3.31
CA LEU A 121 0.63 8.23 -3.86
C LEU A 121 0.42 7.03 -4.77
N ILE A 122 1.34 6.84 -5.71
CA ILE A 122 1.37 5.66 -6.57
C ILE A 122 2.62 4.83 -6.25
N GLU A 123 2.47 3.52 -6.08
CA GLU A 123 3.62 2.63 -5.96
C GLU A 123 4.40 2.62 -7.29
N GLY A 124 5.57 3.27 -7.29
CA GLY A 124 6.41 3.41 -8.47
C GLY A 124 7.38 2.23 -8.64
N ILE A 125 7.72 1.57 -7.54
CA ILE A 125 8.61 0.41 -7.53
C ILE A 125 8.03 -0.68 -6.63
N ASN A 126 7.52 -1.75 -7.24
CA ASN A 126 7.21 -2.98 -6.52
C ASN A 126 8.32 -4.01 -6.77
N SER A 127 8.95 -4.52 -5.71
CA SER A 127 10.04 -5.50 -5.83
C SER A 127 9.59 -6.89 -6.28
N ARG A 128 8.29 -7.21 -6.19
CA ARG A 128 7.71 -8.46 -6.70
C ARG A 128 7.31 -8.36 -8.17
N CYS A 129 7.47 -7.19 -8.79
CA CYS A 129 7.23 -7.00 -10.20
C CYS A 129 8.36 -7.65 -11.02
N ILE A 130 8.04 -8.77 -11.68
CA ILE A 130 9.02 -9.57 -12.44
C ILE A 130 9.48 -8.81 -13.69
N ILE A 131 8.59 -8.06 -14.33
CA ILE A 131 8.87 -7.32 -15.56
C ILE A 131 9.01 -5.84 -15.24
N HIS A 132 10.25 -5.34 -15.22
CA HIS A 132 10.59 -3.94 -14.88
C HIS A 132 9.81 -2.88 -15.68
N TYR A 133 9.34 -3.22 -16.88
CA TYR A 133 8.48 -2.36 -17.69
C TYR A 133 7.22 -1.90 -16.94
N PHE A 134 6.62 -2.73 -16.08
CA PHE A 134 5.42 -2.35 -15.34
C PHE A 134 5.69 -1.31 -14.25
N ASN A 135 6.84 -1.38 -13.55
CA ASN A 135 7.29 -0.31 -12.66
C ASN A 135 7.51 1.00 -13.45
N LYS A 136 8.14 0.94 -14.62
CA LYS A 136 8.29 2.13 -15.49
C LYS A 136 6.94 2.73 -15.88
N ARG A 137 5.95 1.90 -16.19
CA ARG A 137 4.58 2.34 -16.50
C ARG A 137 3.87 2.94 -15.29
N ALA A 138 4.10 2.43 -14.09
CA ALA A 138 3.58 3.02 -12.86
C ALA A 138 4.18 4.41 -12.60
N GLN A 139 5.48 4.59 -12.83
CA GLN A 139 6.13 5.91 -12.73
C GLN A 139 5.62 6.91 -13.78
N ILE A 140 5.38 6.45 -15.01
CA ILE A 140 4.77 7.29 -16.06
C ILE A 140 3.35 7.70 -15.64
N LEU A 141 2.57 6.78 -15.06
CA LEU A 141 1.24 7.08 -14.53
C LEU A 141 1.32 8.17 -13.45
N ALA A 142 2.21 8.01 -12.47
CA ALA A 142 2.39 8.98 -11.38
C ALA A 142 2.74 10.37 -11.90
N LYS A 143 3.70 10.46 -12.83
CA LYS A 143 4.07 11.74 -13.49
C LYS A 143 2.91 12.37 -14.25
N ARG A 144 2.18 11.58 -15.04
CA ARG A 144 1.03 12.06 -15.83
C ARG A 144 -0.10 12.60 -14.94
N LEU A 145 -0.30 12.02 -13.76
CA LEU A 145 -1.34 12.42 -12.81
C LEU A 145 -0.83 13.41 -11.74
N ASN A 146 0.44 13.83 -11.82
CA ASN A 146 1.12 14.67 -10.84
C ASN A 146 0.99 14.13 -9.39
N LYS A 147 1.22 12.83 -9.22
CA LYS A 147 1.20 12.15 -7.92
C LYS A 147 2.62 11.78 -7.49
N PRO A 148 2.98 11.95 -6.20
CA PRO A 148 4.21 11.39 -5.63
C PRO A 148 4.22 9.86 -5.70
N MET A 149 5.39 9.28 -5.49
CA MET A 149 5.59 7.83 -5.57
C MET A 149 6.11 7.26 -4.25
N THR A 150 5.71 6.02 -3.97
CA THR A 150 6.38 5.15 -3.00
C THR A 150 7.34 4.18 -3.69
#